data_AF-A0A2S7TSJ2-F1
#
_entry.id   AF-A0A2S7TSJ2-F1
#
_cell.length_a   1.000
_cell.length_b   1.000
_cell.length_c   1.000
_cell.angle_alpha   90.00
_cell.angle_beta   90.00
_cell.angle_gamma   90.00
#
_symmetry.space_group_name_H-M   'P 1'
#
loop_
_entity.id
_entity.type
_entity.pdbx_description
1 polymer ?
#
loop_
_entity_poly.entity_id
_entity_poly.type
_entity_poly.pdbx_seq_one_letter_code
_entity_poly.pdbx_strand_id
1 'polypeptide(L)'
;MKMLVDAISVLLLVALLVFILWEGWQRRGTKPLVLSRAELERGFVPGASAYESALFVAAGAVLVASLSFFVYPPHPPFAGRGALIGAALFGWFGPLGIPVCTLLLAAALFGLALTRRRSREV
;
A
#
# COMPACT_ATOMS: atom_id res chain seq x y z
N MET A 1 7.52 25.47 -0.91
CA MET A 1 7.70 24.12 -0.33
C MET A 1 6.54 23.71 0.59
N LYS A 2 6.15 24.51 1.58
CA LYS A 2 5.05 24.17 2.52
C LYS A 2 3.74 23.78 1.80
N MET A 3 3.32 24.58 0.82
CA MET A 3 2.11 24.32 0.03
C MET A 3 2.10 23.00 -0.74
N LEU A 4 3.27 22.47 -1.11
CA LEU A 4 3.37 21.23 -1.90
C LEU A 4 3.24 20.00 -1.00
N VAL A 5 3.78 20.07 0.21
CA VAL A 5 3.60 19.05 1.25
C VAL A 5 2.15 19.02 1.75
N ASP A 6 1.52 20.18 1.90
CA ASP A 6 0.11 20.30 2.26
C ASP A 6 -0.78 19.70 1.15
N ALA A 7 -0.47 19.96 -0.12
CA ALA A 7 -1.18 19.40 -1.25
C ALA A 7 -1.11 17.86 -1.29
N ILE A 8 0.05 17.25 -1.01
CA ILE A 8 0.22 15.80 -0.97
C ILE A 8 -0.64 15.18 0.14
N SER A 9 -0.67 15.81 1.31
CA SER A 9 -1.47 15.33 2.46
C SER A 9 -2.97 15.35 2.14
N VAL A 10 -3.44 16.41 1.49
CA VAL A 10 -4.84 16.51 1.01
C VAL A 10 -5.12 15.46 -0.05
N LEU A 11 -4.20 15.24 -1.00
CA LEU A 11 -4.35 14.23 -2.06
C LEU A 11 -4.46 12.81 -1.48
N LEU A 12 -3.66 12.50 -0.45
CA LEU A 12 -3.73 11.23 0.27
C LEU A 12 -5.05 11.05 1.00
N LEU A 13 -5.57 12.10 1.65
CA LEU A 13 -6.87 12.05 2.31
C LEU A 13 -8.01 11.84 1.31
N VAL A 14 -7.95 12.51 0.15
CA VAL A 14 -8.92 12.32 -0.93
C VAL A 14 -8.84 10.89 -1.49
N ALA A 15 -7.64 10.37 -1.75
CA ALA A 15 -7.46 9.00 -2.21
C ALA A 15 -7.98 7.97 -1.21
N LEU A 16 -7.72 8.18 0.09
CA LEU A 16 -8.26 7.34 1.17
C LEU A 16 -9.80 7.40 1.23
N LEU A 17 -10.38 8.59 1.10
CA LEU A 17 -11.83 8.77 1.10
C LEU A 17 -12.47 8.04 -0.09
N VAL A 18 -11.91 8.19 -1.29
CA VAL A 18 -12.36 7.48 -2.51
C VAL A 18 -12.27 5.98 -2.30
N PHE A 19 -11.18 5.47 -1.71
CA PHE A 19 -11.02 4.05 -1.41
C PHE A 19 -12.11 3.54 -0.45
N ILE A 20 -12.36 4.25 0.65
CA ILE A 20 -13.39 3.87 1.65
C ILE A 20 -14.78 3.84 0.99
N LEU A 21 -15.11 4.85 0.17
CA LEU A 21 -16.40 4.94 -0.52
C LEU A 21 -16.56 3.82 -1.55
N TRP A 22 -15.50 3.55 -2.32
CA TRP A 22 -15.49 2.47 -3.30
C TRP A 22 -15.64 1.09 -2.65
N GLU A 23 -14.89 0.82 -1.58
CA GLU A 23 -15.00 -0.42 -0.82
C GLU A 23 -16.40 -0.57 -0.20
N GLY A 24 -16.95 0.52 0.37
CA GLY A 24 -18.30 0.55 0.93
C GLY A 24 -19.38 0.28 -0.11
N TRP A 25 -19.21 0.77 -1.35
CA TRP A 25 -20.14 0.48 -2.44
C TRP A 25 -20.01 -0.97 -2.93
N GLN A 26 -18.78 -1.48 -3.09
CA GLN A 26 -18.53 -2.86 -3.51
C GLN A 26 -19.09 -3.89 -2.52
N ARG A 27 -18.97 -3.62 -1.21
CA ARG A 27 -19.55 -4.46 -0.15
C ARG A 27 -21.07 -4.52 -0.18
N ARG A 28 -21.76 -3.52 -0.72
CA ARG A 28 -23.24 -3.56 -0.87
C ARG A 28 -23.68 -4.49 -1.99
N GLY A 29 -22.81 -4.78 -2.97
CA GLY A 29 -23.10 -5.69 -4.07
C GLY A 29 -22.74 -7.15 -3.80
N THR A 30 -21.95 -7.43 -2.76
CA THR A 30 -21.53 -8.79 -2.40
C THR A 30 -22.44 -9.35 -1.31
N LYS A 31 -23.04 -10.51 -1.56
CA LYS A 31 -23.89 -11.18 -0.56
C LYS A 31 -23.06 -11.48 0.70
N PRO A 32 -23.59 -11.24 1.91
CA PRO A 32 -22.89 -11.56 3.14
C PRO A 32 -22.53 -13.06 3.14
N LEU A 33 -21.26 -13.37 3.39
CA LEU A 33 -20.81 -14.75 3.55
C LEU A 33 -21.56 -15.33 4.76
N VAL A 34 -22.44 -16.29 4.51
CA VAL A 34 -23.17 -16.99 5.58
C VAL A 34 -22.20 -18.00 6.19
N LEU A 35 -21.52 -17.59 7.26
CA LEU A 35 -20.62 -18.46 8.01
C LEU A 35 -21.41 -19.58 8.69
N SER A 36 -20.87 -20.79 8.66
CA SER A 36 -21.44 -21.93 9.39
C SER A 36 -21.28 -21.74 10.90
N ARG A 37 -22.17 -22.35 11.70
CA ARG A 37 -22.06 -22.31 13.18
C ARG A 37 -20.71 -22.81 13.70
N ALA A 38 -20.12 -23.79 13.01
CA ALA A 38 -18.79 -24.32 13.34
C ALA A 38 -17.65 -23.29 13.11
N GLU A 39 -17.81 -22.37 12.16
CA GLU A 39 -16.85 -21.28 11.93
C GLU A 39 -17.03 -20.12 12.92
N LEU A 40 -18.28 -19.86 13.35
CA LEU A 40 -18.59 -18.90 14.42
C LEU A 40 -18.08 -19.35 15.79
N GLU A 41 -18.16 -20.64 16.11
CA GLU A 41 -17.68 -21.22 17.37
C GLU A 41 -16.15 -21.24 17.50
N ARG A 42 -15.42 -21.21 16.37
CA ARG A 42 -13.94 -21.06 16.37
C ARG A 42 -13.46 -19.64 16.71
N GLY A 43 -14.37 -18.71 16.97
CA GLY A 43 -14.06 -17.32 17.29
C GLY A 43 -13.84 -16.46 16.03
N PHE A 44 -13.38 -15.23 16.23
CA PHE A 44 -13.08 -14.27 15.16
C PHE A 44 -12.07 -14.90 14.18
N VAL A 45 -12.50 -15.31 12.99
CA VAL A 45 -11.61 -15.75 11.91
C VAL A 45 -11.05 -14.48 11.26
N PRO A 46 -9.85 -13.98 11.63
CA PRO A 46 -9.26 -12.79 11.04
C PRO A 46 -8.57 -13.25 9.76
N GLY A 47 -9.36 -13.66 8.77
CA GLY A 47 -8.88 -14.65 7.81
C GLY A 47 -9.37 -14.46 6.40
N ALA A 48 -9.53 -13.22 5.92
CA ALA A 48 -9.60 -12.96 4.49
C ALA A 48 -9.51 -11.46 4.17
N SER A 49 -10.51 -10.68 4.54
CA SER A 49 -10.67 -9.33 3.98
C SER A 49 -9.60 -8.32 4.43
N ALA A 50 -9.18 -8.35 5.70
CA ALA A 50 -8.28 -7.32 6.24
C ALA A 50 -6.87 -7.36 5.62
N TYR A 51 -6.31 -8.53 5.34
CA TYR A 51 -4.97 -8.66 4.75
C TYR A 51 -4.92 -8.20 3.29
N GLU A 52 -5.98 -8.43 2.52
CA GLU A 52 -6.05 -8.00 1.12
C GLU A 52 -6.19 -6.48 1.01
N SER A 53 -7.15 -5.91 1.76
CA SER A 53 -7.32 -4.45 1.82
C SER A 53 -6.04 -3.78 2.34
N ALA A 54 -5.37 -4.37 3.34
CA ALA A 54 -4.09 -3.86 3.84
C ALA A 54 -2.97 -3.90 2.78
N LEU A 55 -2.91 -4.94 1.93
CA LEU A 55 -1.93 -5.01 0.84
C LEU A 55 -2.19 -3.94 -0.23
N PHE A 56 -3.45 -3.70 -0.60
CA PHE A 56 -3.79 -2.62 -1.53
C PHE A 56 -3.47 -1.24 -0.96
N VAL A 57 -3.81 -0.99 0.30
CA VAL A 57 -3.51 0.27 0.99
C VAL A 57 -1.99 0.47 1.10
N ALA A 58 -1.25 -0.57 1.49
CA ALA A 58 0.21 -0.53 1.57
C ALA A 58 0.84 -0.28 0.19
N ALA A 59 0.37 -0.98 -0.86
CA ALA A 59 0.84 -0.75 -2.23
C ALA A 59 0.60 0.70 -2.68
N GLY A 60 -0.59 1.24 -2.41
CA GLY A 60 -0.92 2.63 -2.71
C GLY A 60 -0.04 3.64 -1.95
N ALA A 61 0.16 3.43 -0.65
CA ALA A 61 1.02 4.29 0.17
C ALA A 61 2.47 4.29 -0.32
N VAL A 62 3.02 3.10 -0.62
CA VAL A 62 4.38 2.96 -1.15
C VAL A 62 4.50 3.56 -2.55
N LEU A 63 3.46 3.44 -3.40
CA LEU A 63 3.44 4.07 -4.73
C LEU A 63 3.49 5.59 -4.63
N VAL A 64 2.68 6.21 -3.75
CA VAL A 64 2.71 7.67 -3.56
C VAL A 64 4.06 8.13 -3.01
N ALA A 65 4.65 7.38 -2.07
CA ALA A 65 6.00 7.64 -1.59
C ALA A 65 7.03 7.56 -2.73
N SER A 66 6.96 6.53 -3.57
CA SER A 66 7.83 6.37 -4.74
C SER A 66 7.73 7.54 -5.70
N LEU A 67 6.51 7.97 -6.06
CA LEU A 67 6.29 9.13 -6.92
C LEU A 67 6.85 10.41 -6.31
N SER A 68 6.69 10.58 -4.99
CA SER A 68 7.26 11.73 -4.26
C SER A 68 8.79 11.73 -4.35
N PHE A 69 9.43 10.55 -4.28
CA PHE A 69 10.89 10.41 -4.45
C PHE A 69 11.37 10.64 -5.88
N PHE A 70 10.54 10.45 -6.91
CA PHE A 70 10.89 10.85 -8.28
C PHE A 70 10.93 12.38 -8.43
N VAL A 71 10.01 13.09 -7.77
CA VAL A 71 9.99 14.57 -7.80
C VAL A 71 11.10 15.16 -6.92
N TYR A 72 11.33 14.55 -5.75
CA TYR A 72 12.34 14.98 -4.79
C TYR A 72 13.22 13.79 -4.38
N PRO A 73 14.26 13.49 -5.17
CA PRO A 73 15.15 12.38 -4.89
C PRO A 73 15.83 12.55 -3.53
N PRO A 74 15.77 11.52 -2.66
CA PRO A 74 16.47 11.56 -1.39
C PRO A 74 17.99 11.55 -1.66
N HIS A 75 18.67 12.50 -1.03
CA HIS A 75 20.11 12.69 -1.14
C HIS A 75 20.78 12.48 0.22
N PRO A 76 22.05 12.05 0.24
CA PRO A 76 22.79 11.95 1.48
C PRO A 76 22.96 13.33 2.15
N PRO A 77 23.08 13.38 3.49
CA PRO A 77 23.15 12.24 4.42
C PRO A 77 21.77 11.62 4.72
N PHE A 78 21.71 10.28 4.68
CA PHE A 78 20.50 9.54 5.07
C PHE A 78 20.44 9.40 6.60
N ALA A 79 19.26 9.64 7.19
CA ALA A 79 19.04 9.54 8.64
C ALA A 79 18.05 8.43 9.01
N GLY A 80 18.19 7.89 10.23
CA GLY A 80 17.26 6.91 10.82
C GLY A 80 17.57 5.44 10.51
N ARG A 81 16.64 4.55 10.88
CA ARG A 81 16.81 3.08 10.82
C ARG A 81 16.99 2.53 9.39
N GLY A 82 16.55 3.27 8.38
CA GLY A 82 16.70 2.90 6.97
C GLY A 82 17.96 3.45 6.28
N ALA A 83 18.83 4.17 7.01
CA ALA A 83 19.95 4.89 6.41
C ALA A 83 20.93 3.98 5.65
N LEU A 84 21.18 2.75 6.16
CA LEU A 84 22.04 1.78 5.48
C LEU A 84 21.48 1.34 4.13
N ILE A 85 20.18 1.05 4.08
CA ILE A 85 19.50 0.64 2.84
C ILE A 85 19.48 1.82 1.86
N GLY A 86 19.15 3.03 2.33
CA GLY A 86 19.16 4.23 1.52
C GLY A 86 20.54 4.54 0.93
N ALA A 87 21.59 4.44 1.75
CA ALA A 87 22.98 4.63 1.31
C ALA A 87 23.42 3.58 0.30
N ALA A 88 23.09 2.30 0.50
CA ALA A 88 23.41 1.24 -0.44
C ALA A 88 22.70 1.43 -1.79
N LEU A 89 21.39 1.73 -1.77
CA LEU A 89 20.63 1.98 -2.98
C LEU A 89 21.12 3.21 -3.74
N PHE A 90 21.47 4.28 -3.02
CA PHE A 90 22.06 5.47 -3.63
C PHE A 90 23.45 5.20 -4.20
N GLY A 91 24.27 4.39 -3.51
CA GLY A 91 25.61 4.01 -3.98
C GLY A 91 25.58 3.19 -5.28
N TRP A 92 24.62 2.27 -5.42
CA TRP A 92 24.52 1.41 -6.62
C TRP A 92 23.75 2.05 -7.77
N PHE A 93 22.68 2.78 -7.48
CA PHE A 93 21.72 3.24 -8.50
C PHE A 93 21.58 4.77 -8.55
N GLY A 94 22.38 5.50 -7.77
CA GLY A 94 22.33 6.95 -7.70
C GLY A 94 21.02 7.49 -7.10
N PRO A 95 20.65 8.74 -7.44
CA PRO A 95 19.44 9.40 -6.90
C PRO A 95 18.13 8.67 -7.21
N LEU A 96 18.11 7.85 -8.28
CA LEU A 96 16.92 7.12 -8.71
C LEU A 96 16.77 5.74 -8.05
N GLY A 97 17.76 5.28 -7.28
CA GLY A 97 17.71 3.95 -6.66
C GLY A 97 16.52 3.74 -5.74
N ILE A 98 16.34 4.67 -4.80
CA ILE A 98 15.24 4.62 -3.83
C ILE A 98 13.85 4.71 -4.50
N PRO A 99 13.56 5.67 -5.41
CA PRO A 99 12.26 5.71 -6.07
C PRO A 99 11.97 4.45 -6.90
N VAL A 100 12.96 3.89 -7.61
CA VAL A 100 12.78 2.65 -8.39
C VAL A 100 12.53 1.45 -7.47
N CYS A 101 13.31 1.28 -6.40
CA CYS A 101 13.12 0.15 -5.49
C CYS A 101 11.77 0.21 -4.76
N THR A 102 11.33 1.40 -4.36
CA THR A 102 10.01 1.58 -3.76
C THR A 102 8.88 1.36 -4.76
N LEU A 103 9.06 1.73 -6.03
CA LEU A 103 8.09 1.41 -7.09
C LEU A 103 7.94 -0.11 -7.28
N LEU A 104 9.06 -0.83 -7.33
CA LEU A 104 9.06 -2.29 -7.43
C LEU A 104 8.38 -2.94 -6.22
N LEU A 105 8.60 -2.41 -5.01
CA LEU A 105 7.91 -2.88 -3.81
C LEU A 105 6.40 -2.64 -3.89
N ALA A 106 5.97 -1.46 -4.35
CA ALA A 106 4.55 -1.17 -4.56
C ALA A 106 3.92 -2.15 -5.56
N ALA A 107 4.60 -2.39 -6.69
CA ALA A 107 4.14 -3.35 -7.69
C ALA A 107 4.07 -4.79 -7.14
N ALA A 108 5.05 -5.21 -6.33
CA ALA A 108 5.05 -6.52 -5.68
C ALA A 108 3.88 -6.66 -4.69
N LEU A 109 3.63 -5.65 -3.86
CA LEU A 109 2.49 -5.63 -2.92
C LEU A 109 1.15 -5.69 -3.66
N PHE A 110 1.02 -4.94 -4.75
CA PHE A 110 -0.16 -4.96 -5.61
C PHE A 110 -0.35 -6.33 -6.27
N GLY A 111 0.71 -6.93 -6.80
CA GLY A 111 0.69 -8.28 -7.37
C GLY A 111 0.30 -9.34 -6.34
N LEU A 112 0.81 -9.24 -5.11
CA LEU A 112 0.41 -10.11 -3.99
C LEU A 112 -1.07 -9.93 -3.61
N ALA A 113 -1.58 -8.70 -3.65
CA ALA A 113 -3.00 -8.44 -3.43
C ALA A 113 -3.87 -9.11 -4.51
N LEU A 114 -3.46 -9.03 -5.78
CA LEU A 114 -4.16 -9.66 -6.90
C LEU A 114 -4.13 -11.20 -6.84
N THR A 115 -2.99 -11.81 -6.53
CA THR A 115 -2.89 -13.27 -6.41
C THR A 115 -3.72 -13.80 -5.25
N ARG A 116 -3.75 -13.06 -4.12
CA ARG A 116 -4.63 -13.34 -2.99
C ARG A 116 -6.10 -13.27 -3.39
N ARG A 117 -6.51 -12.25 -4.15
CA ARG A 117 -7.89 -12.10 -4.63
C ARG A 117 -8.29 -13.26 -5.54
N ARG A 118 -7.45 -13.60 -6.52
CA ARG A 118 -7.71 -14.69 -7.46
C ARG A 118 -7.84 -16.05 -6.77
N SER A 119 -7.07 -16.28 -5.71
CA SER A 119 -7.13 -17.53 -4.93
C SER A 119 -8.41 -17.70 -4.10
N ARG A 120 -9.28 -16.68 -4.01
CA ARG A 120 -10.60 -16.77 -3.37
C ARG A 120 -11.76 -17.00 -4.33
N GLU A 121 -11.55 -16.70 -5.60
CA GLU A 121 -12.59 -16.85 -6.63
C GLU A 121 -12.64 -18.29 -7.17
N VAL A 122 -11.65 -19.13 -6.83
CA VAL A 122 -11.55 -20.57 -7.12
C VAL A 122 -11.94 -21.37 -5.88
#